data_AF-A0A5C4LT24-F1
#
_entry.id   AF-A0A5C4LT24-F1
#
_cell.length_a   1.000
_cell.length_b   1.000
_cell.length_c   1.000
_cell.angle_alpha   90.00
_cell.angle_beta   90.00
_cell.angle_gamma   90.00
#
_symmetry.space_group_name_H-M   'P 1'
#
loop_
_entity.id
_entity.type
_entity.pdbx_description
1 polymer ?
#
loop_
_entity_poly.entity_id
_entity_poly.type
_entity_poly.pdbx_seq_one_letter_code
_entity_poly.pdbx_strand_id
1 'polypeptide(L)' 'MNEPGLDDPRNAGTVEVLVYQDGRLLHRQLCESDEQASDVVAQWSELPGVTCDVEDLAARHEAGDILEAEPAEPFDEDR' A
#
# COMPACT_ATOMS: atom_id res chain seq x y z
N MET A 1 -17.67 11.19 23.17
CA MET A 1 -16.32 10.61 23.14
C MET A 1 -16.02 10.39 21.67
N ASN A 2 -15.06 11.13 21.11
CA ASN A 2 -14.61 10.93 19.74
C ASN A 2 -13.49 9.91 19.81
N GLU A 3 -13.79 8.67 19.42
CA GLU A 3 -12.78 7.67 19.12
C GLU A 3 -12.59 7.77 17.60
N PRO A 4 -11.52 8.40 17.08
CA PRO A 4 -11.16 8.19 15.69
C PRO A 4 -10.81 6.72 15.58
N GLY A 5 -11.70 5.94 14.98
CA GLY A 5 -11.45 4.56 14.65
C GLY A 5 -10.19 4.53 13.83
N LEU A 6 -9.13 4.02 14.44
CA LEU A 6 -7.97 3.37 13.86
C LEU A 6 -8.03 3.36 12.32
N ASP A 7 -7.59 4.45 11.68
CA ASP A 7 -6.91 4.33 10.40
C ASP A 7 -5.73 3.43 10.71
N ASP A 8 -5.86 2.13 10.48
CA ASP A 8 -4.73 1.22 10.47
C ASP A 8 -3.94 1.55 9.19
N PRO A 9 -2.81 2.28 9.25
CA PRO A 9 -1.97 2.52 8.06
C PRO A 9 -1.32 1.22 7.57
N ARG A 10 -1.62 0.09 8.21
CA ARG A 10 -1.09 -1.24 7.91
C ARG A 10 -1.97 -2.01 6.92
N ASN A 11 -3.17 -1.49 6.60
CA ASN A 11 -4.11 -2.11 5.67
C ASN A 11 -4.81 -1.07 4.76
N ALA A 12 -4.15 0.06 4.52
CA ALA A 12 -4.54 0.97 3.45
C ALA A 12 -3.82 0.49 2.19
N GLY A 13 -4.59 0.07 1.19
CA GLY A 13 -4.04 -0.44 -0.06
C GLY A 13 -3.11 0.58 -0.69
N THR A 14 -1.80 0.38 -0.53
CA THR A 14 -0.81 1.36 -0.93
C THR A 14 -0.55 1.17 -2.41
N VAL A 15 -0.97 2.13 -3.23
CA VAL A 15 -0.71 2.13 -4.67
C VAL A 15 0.48 3.03 -4.93
N GLU A 16 1.53 2.55 -5.59
CA GLU A 16 2.66 3.37 -6.01
C GLU A 16 2.51 3.76 -7.48
N VAL A 17 2.60 5.06 -7.76
CA VAL A 17 2.64 5.59 -9.13
C VAL A 17 4.08 5.97 -9.47
N LEU A 18 4.61 5.37 -10.53
CA LEU A 18 5.95 5.59 -11.06
C LEU A 18 5.86 6.31 -12.40
N VAL A 19 6.51 7.46 -12.50
CA VAL A 19 6.48 8.30 -13.69
C VAL A 19 7.84 8.28 -14.37
N TYR A 20 7.87 7.80 -15.60
CA TYR A 20 9.06 7.69 -16.43
C TYR A 20 9.00 8.68 -17.59
N GLN A 21 10.13 9.25 -17.96
CA GLN A 21 10.31 9.99 -19.21
C GLN A 21 11.59 9.51 -19.88
N ASP A 22 11.51 9.12 -21.15
CA ASP A 22 12.65 8.57 -21.90
C ASP A 22 13.33 7.39 -21.16
N GLY A 23 12.53 6.55 -20.49
CA GLY A 23 13.03 5.42 -19.69
C GLY A 23 13.71 5.79 -18.37
N ARG A 24 13.66 7.06 -17.95
CA ARG A 24 14.18 7.52 -16.65
C ARG A 24 13.06 7.83 -15.69
N LEU A 25 13.15 7.31 -14.47
CA LEU A 25 12.22 7.63 -13.39
C LEU A 25 12.37 9.13 -13.04
N LEU A 26 11.32 9.91 -13.28
CA LEU A 26 11.22 11.31 -12.89
C LEU A 26 10.56 11.50 -11.54
N HIS A 27 9.51 10.74 -11.28
CA HIS A 27 8.69 10.89 -10.09
C HIS A 27 8.20 9.55 -9.57
N ARG A 28 8.10 9.44 -8.25
CA ARG A 28 7.42 8.33 -7.56
C ARG A 28 6.49 8.92 -6.52
N GLN A 29 5.27 8.42 -6.44
CA GLN A 29 4.30 8.86 -5.44
C GLN A 29 3.56 7.66 -4.87
N LEU A 30 3.54 7.57 -3.54
CA LEU A 30 2.69 6.62 -2.83
C LEU A 30 1.32 7.24 -2.65
N CYS A 31 0.31 6.49 -3.07
CA CYS A 31 -1.09 6.83 -2.99
C CYS A 31 -1.81 5.86 -2.04
N GLU A 32 -2.76 6.39 -1.29
CA GLU A 32 -3.53 5.63 -0.30
C GLU A 32 -4.76 4.95 -0.94
N SER A 33 -5.01 5.19 -2.23
CA SER A 33 -6.15 4.67 -2.98
C SER A 33 -5.94 4.76 -4.49
N ASP A 34 -6.65 3.91 -5.25
CA ASP A 34 -6.65 3.90 -6.72
C ASP A 34 -7.18 5.21 -7.33
N GLU A 35 -8.15 5.86 -6.69
CA GLU A 35 -8.67 7.17 -7.13
C GLU A 35 -7.58 8.25 -7.09
N GLN A 36 -6.77 8.25 -6.03
CA GLN A 36 -5.65 9.18 -5.91
C GLN A 36 -4.55 8.86 -6.93
N ALA A 37 -4.24 7.57 -7.15
CA ALA A 37 -3.28 7.16 -8.17
C ALA A 37 -3.73 7.58 -9.58
N SER A 38 -5.02 7.43 -9.88
CA SER A 38 -5.62 7.84 -11.15
C SER A 38 -5.51 9.34 -11.41
N ASP A 39 -5.69 10.18 -10.39
CA ASP A 39 -5.53 11.64 -10.51
C ASP A 39 -4.07 12.03 -10.86
N VAL A 40 -3.11 11.37 -10.21
CA VAL A 40 -1.68 11.54 -10.49
C VAL A 40 -1.35 11.10 -11.92
N VAL A 41 -1.80 9.91 -12.34
CA VAL A 41 -1.60 9.41 -13.70
C VAL A 41 -2.22 10.35 -14.73
N ALA A 42 -3.42 10.87 -14.47
CA ALA A 42 -4.09 11.81 -15.38
C ALA A 42 -3.25 13.07 -15.58
N GLN A 43 -2.76 13.67 -14.50
CA GLN A 43 -1.91 14.87 -14.54
C GLN A 43 -0.61 14.64 -15.33
N TRP A 44 0.06 13.50 -15.13
CA TRP A 44 1.31 13.19 -15.83
C TRP A 44 1.10 12.74 -17.28
N SER A 45 -0.05 12.14 -17.60
CA SER A 45 -0.41 11.70 -18.96
C SER A 45 -0.67 12.88 -19.92
N GLU A 46 -0.93 14.07 -19.40
CA GLU A 46 -1.01 15.30 -20.21
C GLU A 46 0.36 15.74 -20.75
N LEU A 47 1.46 15.23 -20.19
CA LEU A 47 2.82 15.58 -20.61
C LEU A 47 3.32 14.64 -21.72
N PRO A 48 3.82 15.17 -22.84
CA PRO A 48 4.31 14.36 -23.93
C PRO A 48 5.60 13.62 -23.55
N GLY A 49 5.68 12.34 -23.92
CA GLY A 49 6.87 11.49 -23.69
C GLY A 49 6.99 10.96 -22.26
N VAL A 50 5.95 11.13 -21.45
CA VAL A 50 5.84 10.56 -20.11
C VAL A 50 5.08 9.23 -20.16
N THR A 51 5.51 8.26 -19.36
CA THR A 51 4.88 6.96 -19.16
C THR A 51 4.63 6.79 -17.67
N CYS A 52 3.39 6.49 -17.29
CA CYS A 52 3.02 6.24 -15.90
C CYS A 52 2.80 4.75 -15.70
N ASP A 53 3.39 4.19 -14.65
CA ASP A 53 3.24 2.81 -14.21
C ASP A 53 2.61 2.82 -12.82
N VAL A 54 1.64 1.94 -12.57
CA VAL A 54 0.88 1.88 -11.31
C VAL A 54 1.07 0.51 -10.71
N GLU A 55 1.73 0.44 -9.56
CA GLU A 55 1.97 -0.79 -8.82
C GLU A 55 1.12 -0.82 -7.55
N ASP A 56 0.27 -1.83 -7.42
CA ASP A 56 -0.46 -2.09 -6.17
C ASP A 56 0.46 -2.84 -5.19
N LEU A 57 0.86 -2.17 -4.11
CA LEU A 57 1.66 -2.76 -3.03
C LEU A 57 0.79 -3.47 -1.98
N ALA A 58 -0.53 -3.30 -2.03
CA ALA A 58 -1.49 -3.95 -1.15
C ALA A 58 -1.56 -5.46 -1.37
N ALA A 59 -1.58 -5.90 -2.63
CA ALA A 59 -1.61 -7.30 -3.04
C ALA A 59 -0.38 -8.11 -2.58
N ARG A 60 0.70 -7.44 -2.14
CA ARG A 60 1.88 -8.11 -1.57
C ARG A 60 1.71 -8.50 -0.11
N HIS A 61 0.77 -7.90 0.63
CA HIS A 61 0.54 -8.21 2.04
C HIS A 61 -0.40 -9.41 2.26
N GLU A 62 -1.22 -9.78 1.29
CA GLU A 62 -2.15 -10.91 1.41
C GLU A 62 -1.46 -12.29 1.42
N ALA A 63 -0.18 -12.37 1.04
CA ALA A 63 0.59 -13.61 1.05
C ALA A 63 1.31 -13.88 2.39
N GLY A 64 1.21 -12.99 3.39
CA GLY A 64 2.08 -13.02 4.57
C GLY A 64 1.42 -12.89 5.93
N ASP A 65 0.11 -12.63 6.03
CA ASP A 65 -0.58 -12.56 7.33
C ASP A 65 -1.06 -13.96 7.78
N ILE A 66 -0.11 -14.88 7.90
CA ILE A 66 -0.22 -16.08 8.73
C ILE A 66 0.95 -16.03 9.71
N LEU A 67 0.79 -15.25 10.76
CA LEU A 67 1.38 -15.61 12.04
C LEU A 67 0.23 -16.12 12.89
N GLU A 68 -0.10 -17.41 12.69
CA GLU A 68 -0.77 -18.21 13.71
C GLU A 68 -0.09 -17.89 15.04
N ALA A 69 -0.81 -17.19 15.93
CA ALA A 69 -0.39 -17.09 17.31
C ALA A 69 -0.30 -18.54 17.83
N GLU A 70 0.91 -18.99 18.16
CA GLU A 70 1.12 -20.28 18.80
C GLU A 70 0.13 -20.38 19.98
N PRO A 71 -0.72 -21.42 20.04
CA PRO A 71 -1.67 -21.54 21.14
C PRO A 71 -0.88 -21.64 22.43
N ALA A 72 -1.04 -20.65 23.31
CA ALA A 72 -0.43 -20.66 24.63
C ALA A 72 -0.82 -21.98 25.31
N GLU A 73 0.15 -22.88 25.47
CA GLU A 73 -0.04 -24.11 26.21
C GLU A 73 -0.51 -23.75 27.64
N PRO A 74 -1.57 -24.40 28.16
CA PRO A 74 -1.92 -24.22 29.55
C PRO A 74 -0.82 -24.85 30.39
N PHE A 75 0.04 -24.02 30.99
CA PHE A 75 0.88 -24.46 32.11
C PHE A 75 -0.04 -24.67 33.33
N ASP A 76 -0.67 -25.83 33.38
CA ASP A 76 -1.01 -26.49 34.64
C ASP A 76 0.31 -26.88 35.32
N GLU A 77 0.75 -26.12 36.31
CA GLU A 77 1.69 -26.65 37.31
C GLU A 77 1.31 -26.14 38.71
N ASP A 78 0.52 -27.01 39.35
CA ASP A 78 0.33 -27.17 40.80
C ASP A 78 1.55 -26.74 41.63
N ARG A 79 1.40 -25.69 42.44
CA ARG A 79 2.03 -25.60 43.77
C ARG A 79 1.43 -24.56 44.70
#